data_AF-A0A917FUN0-F1
#
_entry.id   AF-A0A917FUN0-F1
#
_cell.length_a   1.000
_cell.length_b   1.000
_cell.length_c   1.000
_cell.angle_alpha   90.00
_cell.angle_beta   90.00
_cell.angle_gamma   90.00
#
_symmetry.space_group_name_H-M   'P 1'
#
loop_
_entity.id
_entity.type
_entity.pdbx_description
1 polymer ?
#
loop_
_entity_poly.entity_id
_entity_poly.type
_entity_poly.pdbx_seq_one_letter_code
_entity_poly.pdbx_strand_id
1 'polypeptide(L)'
;MDKRGFHKMFLIVIALIIAVLILIYVVVTPRTREALHRLSQPETDTAVQTEHISRESQQPSQTETPKTDINADTETVIPQKTLNSLLEELQPHTYSTDPYLEARSILSENAFCFADDADGFSSHMHQAFKKANRLNEYKQLQQHCRGILTAYPTLQSTFEEIYLNLKPTSKTGQLLQAMIKRGNESRSVMQSHNEQTLRALLKSQNGPLLAEQAGMPFMYFNPGEPAPISQWINSRNYRYIEQLFTLSLTRLACQYQGGAACQPGGMAMLILCAQDPAACGLDFSSYYQQNILPGMQKDVDILVEKFEVMAESM
;
A
#
# COMPACT_ATOMS: atom_id res chain seq x y z
N MET A 1 1.15 50.06 46.53
CA MET A 1 2.07 49.58 45.48
C MET A 1 2.31 50.70 44.50
N ASP A 2 3.57 51.05 44.30
CA ASP A 2 3.97 52.18 43.45
C ASP A 2 3.67 51.84 41.98
N LYS A 3 3.02 52.76 41.22
CA LYS A 3 2.59 52.51 39.82
C LYS A 3 3.75 52.10 38.92
N ARG A 4 4.98 52.51 39.25
CA ARG A 4 6.20 52.08 38.56
C ARG A 4 6.58 50.62 38.79
N GLY A 5 6.25 50.07 39.96
CA GLY A 5 6.52 48.67 40.29
C GLY A 5 5.62 47.71 39.50
N PHE A 6 4.35 48.08 39.30
CA PHE A 6 3.40 47.27 38.54
C PHE A 6 3.77 47.17 37.06
N HIS A 7 4.18 48.27 36.43
CA HIS A 7 4.63 48.25 35.02
C HIS A 7 5.89 47.41 34.80
N LYS A 8 6.86 47.46 35.73
CA LYS A 8 8.07 46.64 35.63
C LYS A 8 7.74 45.15 35.76
N MET A 9 6.85 44.77 36.67
CA MET A 9 6.47 43.37 36.83
C MET A 9 5.70 42.85 35.60
N PHE A 10 4.81 43.67 35.03
CA PHE A 10 4.05 43.32 33.83
C PHE A 10 4.94 43.08 32.60
N LEU A 11 5.96 43.92 32.39
CA LEU A 11 6.91 43.74 31.29
C LEU A 11 7.76 42.47 31.43
N ILE A 12 8.13 42.10 32.66
CA ILE A 12 8.89 40.86 32.92
C ILE A 12 8.04 39.62 32.59
N VAL A 13 6.76 39.63 32.95
CA VAL A 13 5.84 38.52 32.64
C VAL A 13 5.65 38.36 31.13
N ILE A 14 5.46 39.46 30.39
CA ILE A 14 5.36 39.41 28.92
C ILE A 14 6.65 38.87 28.30
N ALA A 15 7.82 39.32 28.76
CA ALA A 15 9.10 38.84 28.26
C ALA A 15 9.28 37.34 28.50
N LEU A 16 8.85 36.82 29.66
CA LEU A 16 8.88 35.38 29.96
C LEU A 16 7.92 34.59 29.06
N ILE A 17 6.71 35.08 28.81
CA ILE A 17 5.75 34.42 27.90
C ILE A 17 6.33 34.35 26.48
N ILE A 18 6.91 35.44 25.98
CA ILE A 18 7.55 35.48 24.65
C ILE A 18 8.72 34.49 24.59
N ALA A 19 9.57 34.43 25.63
CA ALA A 19 10.69 33.50 25.69
C ALA A 19 10.22 32.03 25.68
N VAL A 20 9.15 31.70 26.39
CA VAL A 20 8.55 30.35 26.39
C VAL A 20 7.96 30.01 25.02
N LEU A 21 7.27 30.95 24.36
CA LEU A 21 6.73 30.75 23.02
C LEU A 21 7.84 30.54 21.97
N ILE A 22 8.94 31.29 22.07
CA ILE A 22 10.12 31.10 21.22
C ILE A 22 10.74 29.72 21.48
N LEU A 23 10.85 29.30 22.74
CA LEU A 23 11.41 27.99 23.10
C LEU A 23 10.52 26.84 22.57
N ILE A 24 9.20 26.95 22.70
CA ILE A 24 8.25 25.98 22.11
C ILE A 24 8.39 25.96 20.59
N TYR A 25 8.48 27.13 19.94
CA TYR A 25 8.68 27.20 18.49
C TYR A 25 9.97 26.51 18.07
N VAL A 26 11.10 26.78 18.73
CA VAL A 26 12.42 26.21 18.39
C VAL A 26 12.53 24.71 18.71
N VAL A 27 11.84 24.21 19.74
CA VAL A 27 11.88 22.78 20.12
C VAL A 27 10.91 21.94 19.28
N VAL A 28 9.77 22.50 18.84
CA VAL A 28 8.74 21.76 18.08
C VAL A 28 8.96 21.81 16.56
N THR A 29 9.62 22.85 16.02
CA THR A 29 9.86 22.97 14.56
C THR A 29 11.04 22.21 13.92
N PRO A 30 12.04 21.64 14.62
CA PRO A 30 13.17 21.00 13.93
C PRO A 30 12.77 19.68 13.27
N ARG A 31 11.71 19.00 13.76
CA ARG A 31 11.20 17.77 13.12
C ARG A 31 10.43 17.99 11.83
N THR A 32 9.79 19.15 11.64
CA THR A 32 9.00 19.43 10.43
C THR A 32 9.84 19.99 9.30
N ARG A 33 10.97 20.66 9.57
CA ARG A 33 11.82 21.21 8.51
C ARG A 33 12.65 20.17 7.77
N GLU A 34 13.20 19.14 8.41
CA GLU A 34 13.93 18.08 7.69
C GLU A 34 13.00 17.25 6.79
N ALA A 35 11.76 17.01 7.24
CA ALA A 35 10.73 16.37 6.43
C ALA A 35 10.29 17.26 5.24
N LEU A 36 10.16 18.57 5.45
CA LEU A 36 9.75 19.51 4.39
C LEU A 36 10.88 19.83 3.39
N HIS A 37 12.14 19.92 3.84
CA HIS A 37 13.29 20.19 2.97
C HIS A 37 13.62 19.01 2.03
N ARG A 38 13.32 17.77 2.44
CA ARG A 38 13.36 16.59 1.56
C ARG A 38 12.22 16.53 0.55
N LEU A 39 11.18 17.36 0.71
CA LEU A 39 10.03 17.46 -0.22
C LEU A 39 10.17 18.62 -1.22
N SER A 40 11.16 19.50 -1.06
CA SER A 40 11.30 20.74 -1.86
C SER A 40 12.61 20.87 -2.64
N GLN A 41 13.42 19.80 -2.75
CA GLN A 41 14.56 19.79 -3.69
C GLN A 41 14.10 19.24 -5.05
N PRO A 42 14.08 20.08 -6.11
CA PRO A 42 13.98 19.57 -7.48
C PRO A 42 15.30 18.88 -7.84
N GLU A 43 15.22 17.64 -8.33
CA GLU A 43 16.38 17.00 -8.97
C GLU A 43 16.77 17.80 -10.20
N THR A 44 18.01 18.25 -10.22
CA THR A 44 18.62 19.00 -11.33
C THR A 44 18.65 18.13 -12.58
N ASP A 45 17.96 18.60 -13.62
CA ASP A 45 17.97 18.06 -14.97
C ASP A 45 19.40 17.89 -15.50
N THR A 46 19.78 16.65 -15.80
CA THR A 46 20.91 16.39 -16.69
C THR A 46 20.39 16.47 -18.11
N ALA A 47 20.82 17.52 -18.82
CA ALA A 47 20.49 17.79 -20.21
C ALA A 47 20.78 16.58 -21.11
N VAL A 48 19.75 16.07 -21.79
CA VAL A 48 19.90 15.16 -22.93
C VAL A 48 19.54 15.94 -24.19
N GLN A 49 20.50 15.94 -25.12
CA GLN A 49 20.48 16.63 -26.39
C GLN A 49 19.26 16.27 -27.25
N THR A 50 18.69 17.30 -27.83
CA THR A 50 17.71 17.25 -28.90
C THR A 50 18.35 16.69 -30.18
N GLU A 51 17.91 15.51 -30.62
CA GLU A 51 18.06 15.10 -32.01
C GLU A 51 16.70 15.12 -32.71
N HIS A 52 16.70 15.87 -33.80
CA HIS A 52 15.56 16.23 -34.62
C HIS A 52 15.26 15.07 -35.57
N ILE A 53 14.14 14.35 -35.40
CA ILE A 53 13.68 13.40 -36.42
C ILE A 53 12.27 13.76 -36.86
N SER A 54 12.18 13.84 -38.19
CA SER A 54 11.12 14.39 -39.01
C SER A 54 9.82 13.61 -38.89
N ARG A 55 8.72 14.37 -38.93
CA ARG A 55 7.34 13.94 -38.90
C ARG A 55 6.94 13.49 -40.31
N GLU A 56 6.74 12.20 -40.52
CA GLU A 56 6.01 11.69 -41.69
C GLU A 56 4.66 11.13 -41.25
N SER A 57 3.62 11.65 -41.90
CA SER A 57 2.22 11.36 -41.66
C SER A 57 1.84 10.04 -42.33
N GLN A 58 1.38 9.05 -41.56
CA GLN A 58 0.65 7.90 -42.11
C GLN A 58 -0.65 7.64 -41.35
N GLN A 59 -1.72 7.72 -42.13
CA GLN A 59 -3.13 7.49 -41.85
C GLN A 59 -3.39 5.98 -41.60
N PRO A 60 -4.47 5.59 -40.88
CA PRO A 60 -4.52 4.31 -40.18
C PRO A 60 -4.79 3.13 -41.11
N SER A 61 -3.89 2.14 -41.06
CA SER A 61 -4.12 0.83 -41.66
C SER A 61 -4.75 -0.10 -40.63
N GLN A 62 -5.95 -0.57 -40.93
CA GLN A 62 -6.57 -1.70 -40.27
C GLN A 62 -5.74 -2.95 -40.57
N THR A 63 -5.23 -3.64 -39.55
CA THR A 63 -4.69 -4.99 -39.72
C THR A 63 -4.89 -5.78 -38.41
N GLU A 64 -5.80 -6.74 -38.51
CA GLU A 64 -5.77 -8.10 -37.96
C GLU A 64 -5.28 -8.31 -36.52
N THR A 65 -6.20 -8.79 -35.68
CA THR A 65 -5.98 -9.53 -34.44
C THR A 65 -4.78 -10.48 -34.55
N PRO A 66 -3.70 -10.29 -33.78
CA PRO A 66 -2.65 -11.28 -33.64
C PRO A 66 -3.18 -12.43 -32.79
N LYS A 67 -3.55 -13.55 -33.43
CA LYS A 67 -3.54 -14.85 -32.76
C LYS A 67 -2.09 -15.15 -32.44
N THR A 68 -1.72 -14.95 -31.18
CA THR A 68 -0.42 -15.39 -30.67
C THR A 68 -0.62 -16.83 -30.20
N ASP A 69 -0.16 -17.78 -31.01
CA ASP A 69 0.20 -19.11 -30.52
C ASP A 69 1.38 -18.93 -29.56
N ILE A 70 1.08 -18.96 -28.26
CA ILE A 70 2.10 -18.95 -27.21
C ILE A 70 2.61 -20.38 -27.09
N ASN A 71 3.88 -20.57 -27.43
CA ASN A 71 4.64 -21.78 -27.14
C ASN A 71 4.51 -22.11 -25.64
N ALA A 72 3.91 -23.27 -25.37
CA ALA A 72 3.76 -23.86 -24.05
C ALA A 72 5.09 -24.50 -23.63
N ASP A 73 6.00 -23.71 -23.07
CA ASP A 73 7.22 -24.22 -22.43
C ASP A 73 7.07 -24.15 -20.91
N THR A 74 6.68 -25.30 -20.34
CA THR A 74 6.75 -25.65 -18.91
C THR A 74 6.11 -24.65 -17.94
N GLU A 75 4.77 -24.50 -17.99
CA GLU A 75 4.05 -24.11 -16.78
C GLU A 75 4.29 -25.19 -15.71
N THR A 76 4.92 -24.82 -14.60
CA THR A 76 5.07 -25.70 -13.43
C THR A 76 3.70 -25.94 -12.83
N VAL A 77 3.03 -27.00 -13.29
CA VAL A 77 1.70 -27.37 -12.81
C VAL A 77 1.81 -27.87 -11.37
N ILE A 78 1.04 -27.28 -10.46
CA ILE A 78 0.92 -27.74 -9.06
C ILE A 78 0.51 -29.23 -9.11
N PRO A 79 1.27 -30.16 -8.50
CA PRO A 79 0.94 -31.58 -8.53
C PRO A 79 -0.49 -31.83 -8.02
N GLN A 80 -1.26 -32.70 -8.70
CA GLN A 80 -2.69 -32.88 -8.40
C GLN A 80 -2.97 -33.20 -6.92
N LYS A 81 -2.11 -33.99 -6.28
CA LYS A 81 -2.24 -34.31 -4.85
C LYS A 81 -2.12 -33.04 -3.99
N THR A 82 -1.11 -32.21 -4.27
CA THR A 82 -0.89 -30.93 -3.60
C THR A 82 -2.04 -29.97 -3.86
N LEU A 83 -2.54 -29.91 -5.11
CA LEU A 83 -3.70 -29.09 -5.46
C LEU A 83 -4.95 -29.51 -4.66
N ASN A 84 -5.21 -30.82 -4.52
CA ASN A 84 -6.36 -31.29 -3.75
C ASN A 84 -6.24 -30.91 -2.26
N SER A 85 -5.07 -31.08 -1.65
CA SER A 85 -4.82 -30.66 -0.26
C SER A 85 -4.97 -29.15 -0.08
N LEU A 86 -4.45 -28.35 -1.03
CA LEU A 86 -4.63 -26.91 -1.02
C LEU A 86 -6.12 -26.54 -1.11
N LEU A 87 -6.88 -27.13 -2.03
CA LEU A 87 -8.31 -26.84 -2.17
C LEU A 87 -9.13 -27.25 -0.94
N GLU A 88 -8.68 -28.25 -0.19
CA GLU A 88 -9.26 -28.64 1.10
C GLU A 88 -8.99 -27.57 2.18
N GLU A 89 -7.75 -27.09 2.29
CA GLU A 89 -7.37 -25.99 3.20
C GLU A 89 -8.16 -24.70 2.93
N LEU A 90 -8.53 -24.45 1.67
CA LEU A 90 -9.25 -23.25 1.22
C LEU A 90 -10.79 -23.35 1.31
N GLN A 91 -11.35 -24.51 1.66
CA GLN A 91 -12.81 -24.72 1.79
C GLN A 91 -13.54 -23.75 2.72
N PRO A 92 -12.93 -23.18 3.79
CA PRO A 92 -13.63 -22.21 4.62
C PRO A 92 -14.11 -20.97 3.86
N HIS A 93 -13.51 -20.65 2.70
CA HIS A 93 -13.89 -19.53 1.84
C HIS A 93 -14.05 -18.22 2.62
N THR A 94 -13.06 -17.91 3.45
CA THR A 94 -13.06 -16.77 4.39
C THR A 94 -13.21 -15.44 3.64
N TYR A 95 -12.62 -15.33 2.45
CA TYR A 95 -12.57 -14.11 1.65
C TYR A 95 -13.20 -14.25 0.27
N SER A 96 -13.16 -15.45 -0.34
CA SER A 96 -13.68 -15.70 -1.68
C SER A 96 -14.01 -17.17 -1.94
N THR A 97 -14.98 -17.39 -2.83
CA THR A 97 -15.24 -18.71 -3.42
C THR A 97 -14.32 -19.03 -4.61
N ASP A 98 -13.59 -18.06 -5.14
CA ASP A 98 -12.52 -18.30 -6.10
C ASP A 98 -11.27 -18.78 -5.33
N PRO A 99 -10.81 -20.04 -5.51
CA PRO A 99 -9.67 -20.57 -4.77
C PRO A 99 -8.39 -19.74 -4.94
N TYR A 100 -8.20 -19.12 -6.12
CA TYR A 100 -7.05 -18.24 -6.35
C TYR A 100 -7.11 -17.01 -5.47
N LEU A 101 -8.27 -16.34 -5.43
CA LEU A 101 -8.46 -15.16 -4.59
C LEU A 101 -8.42 -15.52 -3.11
N GLU A 102 -9.01 -16.64 -2.70
CA GLU A 102 -8.98 -17.11 -1.31
C GLU A 102 -7.54 -17.33 -0.83
N ALA A 103 -6.76 -18.13 -1.57
CA ALA A 103 -5.37 -18.41 -1.24
C ALA A 103 -4.55 -17.11 -1.14
N ARG A 104 -4.69 -16.23 -2.13
CA ARG A 104 -3.95 -14.96 -2.15
C ARG A 104 -4.40 -14.01 -1.05
N SER A 105 -5.68 -14.04 -0.63
CA SER A 105 -6.17 -13.22 0.48
C SER A 105 -5.55 -13.68 1.80
N ILE A 106 -5.50 -15.00 2.05
CA ILE A 106 -4.85 -15.58 3.23
C ILE A 106 -3.36 -15.24 3.26
N LEU A 107 -2.68 -15.39 2.11
CA LEU A 107 -1.27 -15.03 1.95
C LEU A 107 -1.05 -13.53 2.20
N SER A 108 -1.88 -12.65 1.62
CA SER A 108 -1.75 -11.21 1.79
C SER A 108 -1.98 -10.78 3.23
N GLU A 109 -3.08 -11.22 3.86
CA GLU A 109 -3.40 -10.86 5.24
C GLU A 109 -2.29 -11.27 6.21
N ASN A 110 -1.69 -12.44 5.96
CA ASN A 110 -0.69 -13.05 6.81
C ASN A 110 0.70 -13.03 6.17
N ALA A 111 1.01 -12.04 5.32
CA ALA A 111 2.25 -12.02 4.54
C ALA A 111 3.50 -12.13 5.43
N PHE A 112 3.47 -11.53 6.62
CA PHE A 112 4.54 -11.64 7.60
C PHE A 112 4.79 -13.09 8.08
N CYS A 113 3.76 -13.93 8.11
CA CYS A 113 3.85 -15.33 8.53
C CYS A 113 4.43 -16.22 7.43
N PHE A 114 4.19 -15.89 6.16
CA PHE A 114 4.68 -16.63 5.00
C PHE A 114 6.02 -16.12 4.45
N ALA A 115 6.47 -14.94 4.89
CA ALA A 115 7.78 -14.42 4.54
C ALA A 115 8.89 -15.31 5.11
N ASP A 116 9.79 -15.77 4.24
CA ASP A 116 11.04 -16.38 4.66
C ASP A 116 11.98 -15.29 5.23
N ASP A 117 12.76 -15.61 6.26
CA ASP A 117 13.69 -14.65 6.88
C ASP A 117 14.98 -14.47 6.05
N ALA A 118 15.05 -15.10 4.88
CA ALA A 118 16.16 -14.96 3.93
C ALA A 118 16.44 -13.49 3.57
N ASP A 119 15.39 -12.66 3.48
CA ASP A 119 15.51 -11.24 3.14
C ASP A 119 15.64 -10.32 4.36
N GLY A 120 15.72 -10.89 5.58
CA GLY A 120 15.85 -10.15 6.83
C GLY A 120 14.61 -9.32 7.20
N PHE A 121 13.46 -9.58 6.58
CA PHE A 121 12.22 -8.86 6.86
C PHE A 121 11.76 -9.05 8.32
N SER A 122 11.83 -10.27 8.85
CA SER A 122 11.47 -10.52 10.26
C SER A 122 12.39 -9.77 11.22
N SER A 123 13.69 -9.75 10.89
CA SER A 123 14.68 -8.96 11.62
C SER A 123 14.40 -7.46 11.57
N HIS A 124 14.03 -6.92 10.40
CA HIS A 124 13.65 -5.52 10.25
C HIS A 124 12.43 -5.18 11.12
N MET A 125 11.37 -5.99 11.03
CA MET A 125 10.16 -5.80 11.83
C MET A 125 10.45 -5.88 13.32
N HIS A 126 11.26 -6.85 13.77
CA HIS A 126 11.69 -6.93 15.17
C HIS A 126 12.37 -5.63 15.64
N GLN A 127 13.23 -5.03 14.82
CA GLN A 127 13.85 -3.74 15.15
C GLN A 127 12.83 -2.58 15.18
N ALA A 128 11.85 -2.57 14.28
CA ALA A 128 10.78 -1.57 14.24
C ALA A 128 9.96 -1.60 15.54
N PHE A 129 9.46 -2.79 15.92
CA PHE A 129 8.74 -3.01 17.17
C PHE A 129 9.61 -2.71 18.41
N LYS A 130 10.91 -3.03 18.36
CA LYS A 130 11.85 -2.66 19.44
C LYS A 130 11.97 -1.15 19.60
N LYS A 131 12.16 -0.42 18.50
CA LYS A 131 12.24 1.06 18.51
C LYS A 131 10.95 1.70 19.00
N ALA A 132 9.80 1.11 18.69
CA ALA A 132 8.49 1.54 19.17
C ALA A 132 8.21 1.16 20.65
N ASN A 133 9.09 0.40 21.31
CA ASN A 133 8.85 -0.18 22.63
C ASN A 133 7.58 -1.06 22.67
N ARG A 134 7.42 -1.91 21.64
CA ARG A 134 6.27 -2.78 21.38
C ARG A 134 6.67 -4.24 21.16
N LEU A 135 7.70 -4.71 21.88
CA LEU A 135 8.20 -6.09 21.71
C LEU A 135 7.21 -7.17 22.15
N ASN A 136 6.23 -6.84 23.00
CA ASN A 136 5.21 -7.80 23.42
C ASN A 136 4.23 -8.09 22.27
N GLU A 137 3.86 -7.05 21.53
CA GLU A 137 3.02 -7.11 20.34
C GLU A 137 3.71 -7.92 19.24
N TYR A 138 5.03 -7.73 19.07
CA TYR A 138 5.82 -8.57 18.16
C TYR A 138 5.79 -10.06 18.55
N LYS A 139 5.87 -10.39 19.84
CA LYS A 139 5.76 -11.79 20.30
C LYS A 139 4.38 -12.37 20.04
N GLN A 140 3.31 -11.58 20.20
CA GLN A 140 1.95 -12.00 19.87
C GLN A 140 1.81 -12.28 18.37
N LEU A 141 2.37 -11.42 17.52
CA LEU A 141 2.43 -11.63 16.07
C LEU A 141 3.14 -12.95 15.71
N GLN A 142 4.29 -13.24 16.36
CA GLN A 142 4.98 -14.52 16.14
C GLN A 142 4.14 -15.74 16.55
N GLN A 143 3.37 -15.63 17.64
CA GLN A 143 2.46 -16.69 18.07
C GLN A 143 1.31 -16.89 17.08
N HIS A 144 0.72 -15.80 16.59
CA HIS A 144 -0.30 -15.82 15.54
C HIS A 144 0.20 -16.57 14.30
N CYS A 145 1.42 -16.24 13.84
CA CYS A 145 1.99 -16.89 12.66
C CYS A 145 2.18 -18.40 12.82
N ARG A 146 2.55 -18.89 14.01
CA ARG A 146 2.61 -20.34 14.24
C ARG A 146 1.24 -21.00 14.06
N GLY A 147 0.17 -20.34 14.49
CA GLY A 147 -1.19 -20.80 14.28
C GLY A 147 -1.56 -20.86 12.80
N ILE A 148 -1.28 -19.78 12.05
CA ILE A 148 -1.55 -19.70 10.61
C ILE A 148 -0.79 -20.77 9.83
N LEU A 149 0.51 -20.92 10.06
CA LEU A 149 1.31 -21.94 9.37
C LEU A 149 0.90 -23.37 9.71
N THR A 150 0.33 -23.59 10.90
CA THR A 150 -0.26 -24.89 11.27
C THR A 150 -1.59 -25.13 10.56
N ALA A 151 -2.39 -24.08 10.33
CA ALA A 151 -3.68 -24.16 9.67
C ALA A 151 -3.56 -24.33 8.15
N TYR A 152 -2.50 -23.79 7.54
CA TYR A 152 -2.29 -23.78 6.08
C TYR A 152 -0.92 -24.36 5.65
N PRO A 153 -0.61 -25.61 6.00
CA PRO A 153 0.70 -26.20 5.72
C PRO A 153 0.96 -26.39 4.22
N THR A 154 -0.06 -26.71 3.41
CA THR A 154 0.11 -26.83 1.96
C THR A 154 0.35 -25.46 1.36
N LEU A 155 -0.46 -24.46 1.74
CA LEU A 155 -0.30 -23.07 1.31
C LEU A 155 1.12 -22.54 1.57
N GLN A 156 1.67 -22.82 2.75
CA GLN A 156 3.05 -22.45 3.11
C GLN A 156 4.08 -23.03 2.13
N SER A 157 3.93 -24.30 1.77
CA SER A 157 4.88 -24.99 0.90
C SER A 157 4.75 -24.64 -0.58
N THR A 158 3.64 -23.99 -0.98
CA THR A 158 3.32 -23.71 -2.39
C THR A 158 3.04 -22.23 -2.69
N PHE A 159 3.46 -21.32 -1.81
CA PHE A 159 3.02 -19.93 -1.91
C PHE A 159 3.47 -19.28 -3.24
N GLU A 160 4.67 -19.61 -3.75
CA GLU A 160 5.17 -19.11 -5.02
C GLU A 160 4.35 -19.62 -6.22
N GLU A 161 4.03 -20.92 -6.25
CA GLU A 161 3.24 -21.50 -7.32
C GLU A 161 1.81 -20.97 -7.34
N ILE A 162 1.26 -20.55 -6.20
CA ILE A 162 -0.09 -19.99 -6.15
C ILE A 162 -0.21 -18.74 -6.99
N TYR A 163 0.76 -17.83 -6.92
CA TYR A 163 0.71 -16.56 -7.66
C TYR A 163 0.62 -16.78 -9.18
N LEU A 164 1.31 -17.79 -9.71
CA LEU A 164 1.48 -18.01 -11.14
C LEU A 164 0.63 -19.15 -11.71
N ASN A 165 0.37 -20.20 -10.93
CA ASN A 165 -0.10 -21.49 -11.44
C ASN A 165 -1.46 -21.93 -10.89
N LEU A 166 -1.92 -21.39 -9.74
CA LEU A 166 -3.28 -21.67 -9.28
C LEU A 166 -4.28 -20.96 -10.21
N LYS A 167 -5.15 -21.74 -10.86
CA LYS A 167 -6.07 -21.21 -11.88
C LYS A 167 -7.23 -20.43 -11.24
N PRO A 168 -7.39 -19.12 -11.56
CA PRO A 168 -8.52 -18.35 -11.07
C PRO A 168 -9.83 -18.76 -11.76
N THR A 169 -10.92 -18.74 -11.00
CA THR A 169 -12.27 -19.04 -11.49
C THR A 169 -13.11 -17.79 -11.72
N SER A 170 -12.73 -16.65 -11.13
CA SER A 170 -13.40 -15.36 -11.27
C SER A 170 -12.66 -14.42 -12.23
N LYS A 171 -13.38 -13.42 -12.78
CA LYS A 171 -12.78 -12.35 -13.58
C LYS A 171 -11.76 -11.54 -12.78
N THR A 172 -12.03 -11.28 -11.50
CA THR A 172 -11.11 -10.55 -10.62
C THR A 172 -9.81 -11.35 -10.43
N GLY A 173 -9.90 -12.66 -10.18
CA GLY A 173 -8.73 -13.53 -10.09
C GLY A 173 -7.92 -13.58 -11.40
N GLN A 174 -8.59 -13.62 -12.55
CA GLN A 174 -7.93 -13.60 -13.86
C GLN A 174 -7.15 -12.30 -14.11
N LEU A 175 -7.75 -11.14 -13.80
CA LEU A 175 -7.09 -9.84 -13.92
C LEU A 175 -5.87 -9.75 -12.99
N LEU A 176 -6.05 -10.17 -11.75
CA LEU A 176 -5.02 -10.12 -10.72
C LEU A 176 -3.84 -11.07 -10.99
N GLN A 177 -4.09 -12.25 -11.57
CA GLN A 177 -3.02 -13.14 -12.02
C GLN A 177 -2.31 -12.59 -13.26
N ALA A 178 -3.06 -12.03 -14.21
CA ALA A 178 -2.49 -11.43 -15.41
C ALA A 178 -1.54 -10.26 -15.08
N MET A 179 -1.88 -9.45 -14.07
CA MET A 179 -1.04 -8.36 -13.56
C MET A 179 0.37 -8.85 -13.19
N ILE A 180 0.50 -10.05 -12.61
CA ILE A 180 1.82 -10.63 -12.25
C ILE A 180 2.54 -11.17 -13.48
N LYS A 181 1.85 -11.88 -14.37
CA LYS A 181 2.46 -12.53 -15.54
C LYS A 181 3.00 -11.55 -16.59
N ARG A 182 2.58 -10.28 -16.54
CA ARG A 182 2.83 -9.26 -17.59
C ARG A 182 4.01 -8.34 -17.31
N GLY A 183 4.96 -8.75 -16.47
CA GLY A 183 6.13 -7.92 -16.11
C GLY A 183 6.99 -7.42 -17.29
N ASN A 184 6.83 -7.99 -18.49
CA ASN A 184 7.55 -7.59 -19.71
C ASN A 184 6.78 -6.65 -20.64
N GLU A 185 5.53 -6.29 -20.32
CA GLU A 185 4.73 -5.36 -21.14
C GLU A 185 5.23 -3.90 -21.00
N SER A 186 4.85 -3.04 -21.94
CA SER A 186 5.14 -1.61 -21.81
C SER A 186 4.41 -1.01 -20.60
N ARG A 187 5.00 0.02 -19.98
CA ARG A 187 4.47 0.63 -18.76
C ARG A 187 3.04 1.15 -18.90
N SER A 188 2.69 1.77 -20.03
CA SER A 188 1.34 2.28 -20.28
C SER A 188 0.31 1.15 -20.37
N VAL A 189 0.68 0.00 -20.93
CA VAL A 189 -0.16 -1.19 -20.98
C VAL A 189 -0.33 -1.74 -19.56
N MET A 190 0.74 -1.86 -18.78
CA MET A 190 0.65 -2.31 -17.38
C MET A 190 -0.27 -1.40 -16.55
N GLN A 191 -0.16 -0.08 -16.67
CA GLN A 191 -1.02 0.85 -15.93
C GLN A 191 -2.52 0.67 -16.21
N SER A 192 -2.90 0.56 -17.49
CA SER A 192 -4.29 0.32 -17.87
C SER A 192 -4.83 -1.00 -17.29
N HIS A 193 -4.01 -2.05 -17.25
CA HIS A 193 -4.39 -3.32 -16.63
C HIS A 193 -4.44 -3.24 -15.11
N ASN A 194 -3.54 -2.49 -14.49
CA ASN A 194 -3.51 -2.28 -13.05
C ASN A 194 -4.77 -1.50 -12.60
N GLU A 195 -5.18 -0.48 -13.36
CA GLU A 195 -6.44 0.24 -13.10
C GLU A 195 -7.66 -0.70 -13.20
N GLN A 196 -7.73 -1.54 -14.24
CA GLN A 196 -8.80 -2.53 -14.37
C GLN A 196 -8.81 -3.56 -13.22
N THR A 197 -7.62 -3.97 -12.78
CA THR A 197 -7.45 -4.89 -11.65
C THR A 197 -7.90 -4.23 -10.35
N LEU A 198 -7.52 -2.98 -10.10
CA LEU A 198 -7.96 -2.21 -8.93
C LEU A 198 -9.48 -2.06 -8.92
N ARG A 199 -10.10 -1.71 -10.05
CA ARG A 199 -11.56 -1.66 -10.20
C ARG A 199 -12.23 -2.97 -9.82
N ALA A 200 -11.70 -4.09 -10.33
CA ALA A 200 -12.23 -5.42 -10.05
C ALA A 200 -12.08 -5.82 -8.56
N LEU A 201 -10.98 -5.42 -7.91
CA LEU A 201 -10.74 -5.65 -6.49
C LEU A 201 -11.64 -4.80 -5.58
N LEU A 202 -11.83 -3.52 -5.93
CA LEU A 202 -12.76 -2.63 -5.25
C LEU A 202 -14.19 -3.21 -5.30
N LYS A 203 -14.60 -3.70 -6.47
CA LYS A 203 -15.90 -4.36 -6.65
C LYS A 203 -16.02 -5.68 -5.88
N SER A 204 -14.93 -6.45 -5.75
CA SER A 204 -14.98 -7.69 -4.97
C SER A 204 -14.94 -7.47 -3.45
N GLN A 205 -14.71 -6.23 -3.00
CA GLN A 205 -14.67 -5.88 -1.57
C GLN A 205 -13.75 -6.81 -0.75
N ASN A 206 -12.59 -7.16 -1.32
CA ASN A 206 -11.64 -8.06 -0.68
C ASN A 206 -10.58 -7.22 0.05
N GLY A 207 -10.74 -7.11 1.37
CA GLY A 207 -9.90 -6.32 2.27
C GLY A 207 -8.42 -6.69 2.18
N PRO A 208 -8.01 -7.95 2.39
CA PRO A 208 -6.61 -8.35 2.29
C PRO A 208 -5.97 -8.03 0.93
N LEU A 209 -6.68 -8.23 -0.18
CA LEU A 209 -6.13 -7.94 -1.50
C LEU A 209 -6.08 -6.42 -1.78
N LEU A 210 -7.02 -5.63 -1.26
CA LEU A 210 -6.95 -4.17 -1.31
C LEU A 210 -5.80 -3.62 -0.45
N ALA A 211 -5.55 -4.20 0.72
CA ALA A 211 -4.40 -3.89 1.55
C ALA A 211 -3.07 -4.26 0.85
N GLU A 212 -3.04 -5.37 0.10
CA GLU A 212 -1.91 -5.72 -0.76
C GLU A 212 -1.62 -4.59 -1.76
N GLN A 213 -2.65 -4.12 -2.48
CA GLN A 213 -2.50 -3.05 -3.47
C GLN A 213 -2.10 -1.72 -2.85
N ALA A 214 -2.56 -1.42 -1.63
CA ALA A 214 -2.15 -0.24 -0.88
C ALA A 214 -0.63 -0.19 -0.62
N GLY A 215 0.02 -1.35 -0.50
CA GLY A 215 1.46 -1.50 -0.36
C GLY A 215 2.25 -1.32 -1.65
N MET A 216 1.59 -1.21 -2.80
CA MET A 216 2.22 -1.20 -4.12
C MET A 216 1.81 0.02 -4.98
N PRO A 217 1.87 1.27 -4.47
CA PRO A 217 1.48 2.46 -5.22
C PRO A 217 2.30 2.62 -6.52
N PHE A 218 3.56 2.18 -6.53
CA PHE A 218 4.45 2.21 -7.71
C PHE A 218 3.89 1.47 -8.94
N MET A 219 2.92 0.57 -8.76
CA MET A 219 2.27 -0.11 -9.88
C MET A 219 1.20 0.75 -10.56
N TYR A 220 0.72 1.79 -9.90
CA TYR A 220 -0.37 2.65 -10.37
C TYR A 220 0.12 4.00 -10.88
N PHE A 221 1.32 4.40 -10.49
CA PHE A 221 1.84 5.73 -10.74
C PHE A 221 3.19 5.70 -11.44
N ASN A 222 3.36 6.58 -12.41
CA ASN A 222 4.65 6.87 -13.03
C ASN A 222 5.13 8.26 -12.54
N PRO A 223 6.36 8.38 -12.02
CA PRO A 223 6.95 9.68 -11.74
C PRO A 223 6.92 10.58 -12.99
N GLY A 224 6.42 11.80 -12.84
CA GLY A 224 6.35 12.79 -13.93
C GLY A 224 5.11 12.70 -14.83
N GLU A 225 4.27 11.68 -14.69
CA GLU A 225 3.01 11.59 -15.42
C GLU A 225 1.83 12.00 -14.53
N PRO A 226 0.89 12.83 -15.03
CA PRO A 226 -0.30 13.18 -14.28
C PRO A 226 -1.22 11.95 -14.16
N ALA A 227 -1.16 11.27 -13.02
CA ALA A 227 -2.11 10.20 -12.69
C ALA A 227 -3.54 10.77 -12.52
N PRO A 228 -4.61 10.03 -12.84
CA PRO A 228 -5.99 10.48 -12.58
C PRO A 228 -6.20 10.95 -11.14
N ILE A 229 -5.55 10.28 -10.19
CA ILE A 229 -5.57 10.62 -8.76
C ILE A 229 -4.97 12.00 -8.49
N SER A 230 -3.90 12.40 -9.19
CA SER A 230 -3.30 13.74 -9.05
C SER A 230 -4.30 14.86 -9.38
N GLN A 231 -5.24 14.59 -10.29
CA GLN A 231 -6.30 15.53 -10.67
C GLN A 231 -7.39 15.62 -9.60
N TRP A 232 -7.73 14.51 -8.94
CA TRP A 232 -8.78 14.49 -7.91
C TRP A 232 -8.39 15.25 -6.65
N ILE A 233 -7.13 15.19 -6.25
CA ILE A 233 -6.62 15.89 -5.06
C ILE A 233 -5.89 17.20 -5.39
N ASN A 234 -5.86 17.59 -6.66
CA ASN A 234 -5.19 18.80 -7.15
C ASN A 234 -3.75 18.97 -6.62
N SER A 235 -2.95 17.89 -6.68
CA SER A 235 -1.56 17.89 -6.21
C SER A 235 -0.63 17.39 -7.29
N ARG A 236 0.59 17.95 -7.34
CA ARG A 236 1.69 17.46 -8.18
C ARG A 236 2.78 16.78 -7.37
N ASN A 237 2.65 16.74 -6.04
CA ASN A 237 3.63 16.09 -5.18
C ASN A 237 3.41 14.59 -5.23
N TYR A 238 4.27 13.89 -5.98
CA TYR A 238 4.18 12.45 -6.20
C TYR A 238 4.17 11.64 -4.90
N ARG A 239 5.08 11.94 -3.95
CA ARG A 239 5.13 11.25 -2.65
C ARG A 239 3.85 11.44 -1.85
N TYR A 240 3.27 12.63 -1.92
CA TYR A 240 1.99 12.92 -1.29
C TYR A 240 0.85 12.10 -1.90
N ILE A 241 0.82 12.00 -3.24
CA ILE A 241 -0.16 11.20 -3.97
C ILE A 241 -0.05 9.71 -3.59
N GLU A 242 1.16 9.15 -3.57
CA GLU A 242 1.37 7.75 -3.16
C GLU A 242 0.91 7.51 -1.73
N GLN A 243 1.25 8.42 -0.80
CA GLN A 243 0.83 8.31 0.59
C GLN A 243 -0.70 8.33 0.72
N LEU A 244 -1.37 9.26 0.01
CA LEU A 244 -2.83 9.31 0.01
C LEU A 244 -3.45 8.07 -0.62
N PHE A 245 -2.88 7.54 -1.69
CA PHE A 245 -3.32 6.27 -2.30
C PHE A 245 -3.26 5.12 -1.30
N THR A 246 -2.10 4.93 -0.64
CA THR A 246 -1.91 3.89 0.38
C THR A 246 -2.91 4.05 1.53
N LEU A 247 -3.09 5.27 2.06
CA LEU A 247 -4.03 5.52 3.16
C LEU A 247 -5.50 5.29 2.75
N SER A 248 -5.89 5.71 1.55
CA SER A 248 -7.26 5.53 1.04
C SER A 248 -7.60 4.07 0.75
N LEU A 249 -6.71 3.32 0.10
CA LEU A 249 -6.93 1.88 -0.10
C LEU A 249 -6.88 1.09 1.20
N THR A 250 -5.98 1.45 2.12
CA THR A 250 -5.96 0.84 3.46
C THR A 250 -7.29 1.09 4.16
N ARG A 251 -7.79 2.33 4.14
CA ARG A 251 -9.08 2.68 4.76
C ARG A 251 -10.25 1.87 4.20
N LEU A 252 -10.31 1.69 2.89
CA LEU A 252 -11.29 0.83 2.24
C LEU A 252 -11.12 -0.64 2.65
N ALA A 253 -9.88 -1.15 2.65
CA ALA A 253 -9.59 -2.50 3.11
C ALA A 253 -10.07 -2.75 4.54
N CYS A 254 -9.99 -1.76 5.43
CA CYS A 254 -10.47 -1.86 6.81
C CYS A 254 -12.00 -1.98 6.92
N GLN A 255 -12.75 -1.49 5.94
CA GLN A 255 -14.21 -1.56 5.95
C GLN A 255 -14.72 -2.95 5.54
N TYR A 256 -13.92 -3.71 4.83
CA TYR A 256 -14.31 -5.01 4.31
C TYR A 256 -13.80 -6.16 5.18
N GLN A 257 -14.57 -7.25 5.23
CA GLN A 257 -14.19 -8.52 5.86
C GLN A 257 -13.68 -8.34 7.31
N GLY A 258 -14.35 -7.46 8.07
CA GLY A 258 -14.03 -7.21 9.48
C GLY A 258 -12.73 -6.42 9.73
N GLY A 259 -12.10 -5.89 8.68
CA GLY A 259 -10.89 -5.08 8.80
C GLY A 259 -9.67 -5.86 9.28
N ALA A 260 -9.59 -7.16 8.96
CA ALA A 260 -8.52 -8.04 9.39
C ALA A 260 -7.12 -7.52 8.97
N ALA A 261 -7.00 -7.00 7.74
CA ALA A 261 -5.78 -6.38 7.24
C ALA A 261 -5.32 -5.12 8.00
N CYS A 262 -6.21 -4.51 8.80
CA CYS A 262 -5.99 -3.24 9.50
C CYS A 262 -5.79 -3.39 11.01
N GLN A 263 -5.78 -4.62 11.51
CA GLN A 263 -5.43 -4.91 12.90
C GLN A 263 -3.92 -4.69 13.13
N PRO A 264 -3.45 -4.57 14.38
CA PRO A 264 -2.02 -4.37 14.69
C PRO A 264 -1.03 -5.34 14.03
N GLY A 265 -1.46 -6.58 13.80
CA GLY A 265 -0.68 -7.62 13.11
C GLY A 265 -1.06 -7.82 11.64
N GLY A 266 -2.04 -7.07 11.12
CA GLY A 266 -2.48 -7.16 9.74
C GLY A 266 -1.50 -6.48 8.79
N MET A 267 -1.44 -6.97 7.54
CA MET A 267 -0.45 -6.54 6.55
C MET A 267 -0.36 -5.03 6.37
N ALA A 268 -1.48 -4.31 6.31
CA ALA A 268 -1.44 -2.86 6.13
C ALA A 268 -0.72 -2.15 7.29
N MET A 269 -0.97 -2.59 8.53
CA MET A 269 -0.31 -2.02 9.71
C MET A 269 1.14 -2.45 9.84
N LEU A 270 1.51 -3.65 9.38
CA LEU A 270 2.90 -4.07 9.35
C LEU A 270 3.73 -3.27 8.32
N ILE A 271 3.17 -3.00 7.13
CA ILE A 271 3.79 -2.11 6.14
C ILE A 271 3.97 -0.71 6.74
N LEU A 272 2.92 -0.16 7.35
CA LEU A 272 3.00 1.15 8.00
C LEU A 272 4.03 1.16 9.13
N CYS A 273 4.11 0.11 9.96
CA CYS A 273 5.09 -0.02 11.03
C CYS A 273 6.54 -0.05 10.52
N ALA A 274 6.78 -0.69 9.37
CA ALA A 274 8.10 -0.69 8.72
C ALA A 274 8.52 0.72 8.27
N GLN A 275 7.56 1.54 7.84
CA GLN A 275 7.79 2.90 7.35
C GLN A 275 7.83 3.95 8.48
N ASP A 276 6.93 3.81 9.45
CA ASP A 276 6.74 4.67 10.61
C ASP A 276 6.60 3.82 11.88
N PRO A 277 7.61 3.80 12.76
CA PRO A 277 7.54 3.08 14.02
C PRO A 277 6.35 3.47 14.92
N ALA A 278 5.73 4.64 14.73
CA ALA A 278 4.53 5.03 15.46
C ALA A 278 3.30 4.17 15.13
N ALA A 279 3.28 3.51 13.97
CA ALA A 279 2.21 2.60 13.58
C ALA A 279 2.31 1.21 14.23
N CYS A 280 3.49 0.83 14.73
CA CYS A 280 3.73 -0.51 15.26
C CYS A 280 2.82 -0.84 16.45
N GLY A 281 2.05 -1.92 16.32
CA GLY A 281 1.14 -2.38 17.36
C GLY A 281 -0.17 -1.59 17.48
N LEU A 282 -0.44 -0.64 16.56
CA LEU A 282 -1.72 0.06 16.49
C LEU A 282 -2.60 -0.55 15.40
N ASP A 283 -3.92 -0.47 15.59
CA ASP A 283 -4.86 -0.62 14.49
C ASP A 283 -4.84 0.63 13.60
N PHE A 284 -5.34 0.50 12.37
CA PHE A 284 -5.34 1.60 11.40
C PHE A 284 -6.12 2.83 11.88
N SER A 285 -7.27 2.66 12.53
CA SER A 285 -8.09 3.77 13.00
C SER A 285 -7.34 4.60 14.05
N SER A 286 -6.74 3.92 15.02
CA SER A 286 -5.90 4.52 16.06
C SER A 286 -4.71 5.27 15.46
N TYR A 287 -3.97 4.64 14.54
CA TYR A 287 -2.84 5.28 13.86
C TYR A 287 -3.30 6.50 13.04
N TYR A 288 -4.36 6.35 12.25
CA TYR A 288 -4.89 7.36 11.35
C TYR A 288 -5.31 8.63 12.09
N GLN A 289 -6.03 8.49 13.20
CA GLN A 289 -6.47 9.63 14.01
C GLN A 289 -5.32 10.34 14.72
N GLN A 290 -4.28 9.62 15.13
CA GLN A 290 -3.15 10.17 15.90
C GLN A 290 -2.08 10.82 15.02
N ASN A 291 -1.86 10.29 13.81
CA ASN A 291 -0.66 10.62 13.01
C ASN A 291 -0.98 11.31 11.69
N ILE A 292 -2.22 11.26 11.19
CA ILE A 292 -2.58 11.87 9.91
C ILE A 292 -3.21 13.24 10.14
N LEU A 293 -2.66 14.26 9.49
CA LEU A 293 -3.13 15.64 9.62
C LEU A 293 -4.57 15.80 9.09
N PRO A 294 -5.41 16.64 9.72
CA PRO A 294 -6.80 16.82 9.27
C PRO A 294 -6.97 17.20 7.79
N GLY A 295 -6.02 17.94 7.21
CA GLY A 295 -6.03 18.25 5.77
C GLY A 295 -5.84 17.00 4.91
N MET A 296 -4.87 16.15 5.26
CA MET A 296 -4.65 14.87 4.57
C MET A 296 -5.83 13.93 4.72
N GLN A 297 -6.49 13.93 5.89
CA GLN A 297 -7.66 13.08 6.10
C GLN A 297 -8.81 13.42 5.13
N LYS A 298 -9.01 14.71 4.82
CA LYS A 298 -9.98 15.14 3.81
C LYS A 298 -9.61 14.69 2.41
N ASP A 299 -8.33 14.77 2.05
CA ASP A 299 -7.88 14.28 0.74
C ASP A 299 -8.03 12.76 0.61
N VAL A 300 -7.80 12.03 1.71
CA VAL A 300 -8.10 10.59 1.79
C VAL A 300 -9.59 10.34 1.59
N ASP A 301 -10.48 11.11 2.24
CA ASP A 301 -11.94 11.00 2.06
C ASP A 301 -12.36 11.19 0.60
N ILE A 302 -11.80 12.19 -0.09
CA ILE A 302 -12.05 12.43 -1.52
C ILE A 302 -11.66 11.20 -2.34
N LEU A 303 -10.48 10.63 -2.11
CA LEU A 303 -10.03 9.46 -2.85
C LEU A 303 -10.85 8.21 -2.55
N VAL A 304 -11.27 8.01 -1.29
CA VAL A 304 -12.19 6.93 -0.90
C VAL A 304 -13.49 7.04 -1.70
N GLU A 305 -14.12 8.21 -1.74
CA GLU A 305 -15.33 8.46 -2.53
C GLU A 305 -15.10 8.15 -4.03
N LYS A 306 -13.96 8.57 -4.59
CA LYS A 306 -13.63 8.28 -6.00
C LYS A 306 -13.43 6.79 -6.27
N PHE A 307 -12.84 6.05 -5.34
CA PHE A 307 -12.69 4.60 -5.46
C PHE A 307 -14.02 3.86 -5.32
N GLU A 308 -14.93 4.32 -4.46
CA GLU A 308 -16.29 3.77 -4.36
C GLU A 308 -17.05 3.97 -5.67
N VAL A 309 -17.05 5.19 -6.23
CA VAL A 309 -17.66 5.48 -7.54
C VAL A 309 -17.02 4.64 -8.66
N MET A 310 -15.70 4.46 -8.61
CA MET A 310 -14.96 3.61 -9.55
C MET A 310 -15.42 2.14 -9.50
N ALA A 311 -15.82 1.63 -8.34
CA ALA A 311 -16.33 0.28 -8.15
C ALA A 311 -17.73 0.10 -8.74
N GLU A 312 -18.56 1.15 -8.70
CA GLU A 312 -19.96 1.15 -9.17
C GLU A 312 -20.09 1.28 -10.69
N SER A 313 -19.12 1.89 -11.38
CA SER A 313 -19.21 2.21 -12.80
C SER A 313 -18.94 1.04 -13.78
N MET A 314 -19.11 -0.22 -13.35
CA MET A 314 -18.83 -1.45 -14.12
C MET A 314 -20.02 -2.41 -14.17
#